data_AF-A0A355FBH6-F1
#
_entry.id   AF-A0A355FBH6-F1
#
_cell.length_a   1.000
_cell.length_b   1.000
_cell.length_c   1.000
_cell.angle_alpha   90.00
_cell.angle_beta   90.00
_cell.angle_gamma   90.00
#
_symmetry.space_group_name_H-M   'P 1'
#
loop_
_entity.id
_entity.type
_entity.pdbx_description
1 polymer ?
#
loop_
_entity_poly.entity_id
_entity_poly.type
_entity_poly.pdbx_seq_one_letter_code
_entity_poly.pdbx_strand_id
1 'polypeptide(L)'
;LGEIRTFLDLDDRIVAPRHGFTGAADYYARASAVARLAHLRIPTLLCNSELDPMVPARSVRPGLEGASPLLHTAWLRGGGHVSFPERFDAGLGEGGGVTAQVIAWMRSR
;
A
#
# COMPACT_ATOMS: atom_id res chain seq x y z
N LEU A 1 -12.91 5.98 24.40
CA LEU A 1 -12.11 5.18 23.45
C LEU A 1 -12.07 3.66 23.77
N GLY A 2 -12.74 3.17 24.81
CA GLY A 2 -12.54 1.81 25.36
C GLY A 2 -12.98 0.59 24.52
N GLU A 3 -13.23 0.75 23.22
CA GLU A 3 -13.78 -0.32 22.35
C GLU A 3 -13.17 -0.39 20.94
N ILE A 4 -12.19 0.47 20.60
CA ILE A 4 -11.48 0.35 19.31
C ILE A 4 -10.44 -0.76 19.45
N ARG A 5 -10.63 -1.88 18.73
CA ARG A 5 -9.74 -3.05 18.81
C ARG A 5 -9.00 -3.30 17.51
N THR A 6 -9.50 -2.77 16.40
CA THR A 6 -8.93 -2.95 15.07
C THR A 6 -8.78 -1.60 14.35
N PHE A 7 -7.94 -1.56 13.30
CA PHE A 7 -7.88 -0.41 12.40
C PHE A 7 -9.23 -0.16 11.71
N LEU A 8 -9.98 -1.22 11.40
CA LEU A 8 -11.34 -1.07 10.88
C LEU A 8 -12.25 -0.32 11.86
N ASP A 9 -12.19 -0.62 13.16
CA ASP A 9 -12.97 0.12 14.17
C ASP A 9 -12.53 1.58 14.29
N LEU A 10 -11.22 1.82 14.19
CA LEU A 10 -10.66 3.18 14.18
C LEU A 10 -11.16 3.96 12.97
N ASP A 11 -11.11 3.34 11.79
CA ASP A 11 -11.56 3.94 10.55
C ASP A 11 -13.05 4.20 10.57
N ASP A 12 -13.85 3.25 11.05
CA ASP A 12 -15.31 3.36 11.07
C ASP A 12 -15.80 4.41 12.06
N ARG A 13 -15.20 4.47 13.25
CA ARG A 13 -15.67 5.33 14.35
C ARG A 13 -15.02 6.70 14.39
N ILE A 14 -13.83 6.86 13.78
CA ILE A 14 -13.05 8.10 13.87
C ILE A 14 -12.72 8.65 12.48
N VAL A 15 -12.01 7.90 11.64
CA VAL A 15 -11.50 8.44 10.36
C VAL A 15 -12.63 8.78 9.40
N ALA A 16 -13.51 7.82 9.12
CA ALA A 16 -14.61 7.98 8.20
C ALA A 16 -15.54 9.14 8.61
N PRO A 17 -16.08 9.21 9.85
CA PRO A 17 -16.96 10.30 10.24
C PRO A 17 -16.27 11.67 10.22
N ARG A 18 -15.00 11.74 10.63
CA ARG A 18 -14.22 12.99 10.61
C ARG A 18 -14.04 13.55 9.20
N HIS A 19 -14.04 12.69 8.19
CA HIS A 19 -13.86 13.05 6.79
C HIS A 19 -15.16 13.01 5.97
N GLY A 20 -16.33 12.92 6.63
CA GLY A 20 -17.63 12.99 5.97
C GLY A 20 -18.06 11.72 5.24
N PHE A 21 -17.43 10.59 5.54
CA PHE A 21 -17.87 9.27 5.09
C PHE A 21 -18.86 8.68 6.10
N THR A 22 -19.77 7.83 5.62
CA THR A 22 -20.81 7.21 6.48
C THR A 22 -20.30 6.07 7.35
N GLY A 23 -19.10 5.55 7.05
CA GLY A 23 -18.41 4.49 7.77
C GLY A 23 -17.17 4.02 7.01
N ALA A 24 -16.43 3.04 7.56
CA ALA A 24 -15.20 2.55 6.96
C ALA A 24 -15.42 1.94 5.57
N ALA A 25 -16.55 1.26 5.35
CA ALA A 25 -16.89 0.68 4.05
C ALA A 25 -17.06 1.75 2.96
N ASP A 26 -17.80 2.83 3.26
CA ASP A 26 -17.98 3.97 2.33
C ASP A 26 -16.65 4.69 2.08
N TYR A 27 -15.87 4.88 3.15
CA TYR A 27 -14.52 5.44 3.06
C TYR A 27 -13.64 4.61 2.10
N TYR A 28 -13.54 3.30 2.31
CA TYR A 28 -12.70 2.45 1.47
C TYR A 28 -13.21 2.36 0.04
N ALA A 29 -14.52 2.27 -0.19
CA ALA A 29 -15.08 2.23 -1.54
C ALA A 29 -14.73 3.47 -2.37
N ARG A 30 -14.70 4.66 -1.74
CA ARG A 30 -14.50 5.93 -2.43
C ARG A 30 -13.04 6.37 -2.48
N ALA A 31 -12.31 6.15 -1.39
CA ALA A 31 -10.95 6.66 -1.20
C ALA A 31 -9.86 5.66 -1.62
N SER A 32 -10.15 4.36 -1.70
CA SER A 32 -9.13 3.37 -2.08
C SER A 32 -8.68 3.54 -3.53
N ALA A 33 -7.41 3.21 -3.78
CA ALA A 33 -6.84 3.23 -5.12
C ALA A 33 -7.32 2.07 -6.01
N VAL A 34 -7.84 0.98 -5.43
CA VAL A 34 -8.20 -0.29 -6.11
C VAL A 34 -8.98 -0.06 -7.40
N ALA A 35 -10.09 0.68 -7.35
CA ALA A 35 -10.94 0.94 -8.53
C ALA A 35 -10.23 1.73 -9.65
N ARG A 36 -9.09 2.34 -9.37
CA ARG A 36 -8.30 3.14 -10.32
C ARG A 36 -7.12 2.37 -10.90
N LEU A 37 -6.72 1.24 -10.30
CA LEU A 37 -5.53 0.48 -10.71
C LEU A 37 -5.65 -0.12 -12.12
N ALA A 38 -6.86 -0.46 -12.57
CA ALA A 38 -7.12 -0.94 -13.94
C ALA A 38 -6.88 0.14 -15.01
N HIS A 39 -6.88 1.43 -14.62
CA HIS A 39 -6.84 2.57 -15.53
C HIS A 39 -5.50 3.32 -15.50
N LEU A 40 -4.45 2.73 -14.92
CA LEU A 40 -3.11 3.31 -14.92
C LEU A 40 -2.63 3.55 -16.36
N ARG A 41 -2.07 4.73 -16.61
CA ARG A 41 -1.56 5.16 -17.92
C ARG A 41 -0.04 5.33 -17.96
N ILE A 42 0.61 5.22 -16.81
CA ILE A 42 2.06 5.30 -16.65
C ILE A 42 2.53 4.12 -15.82
N PRO A 43 3.76 3.60 -16.07
CA PRO A 43 4.38 2.61 -15.19
C PRO A 43 4.31 3.07 -13.73
N THR A 44 3.75 2.24 -12.87
CA THR A 44 3.52 2.54 -11.46
C THR A 44 4.10 1.43 -10.60
N LEU A 45 4.84 1.79 -9.56
CA LEU A 45 5.40 0.84 -8.61
C LEU A 45 4.69 0.94 -7.27
N LEU A 46 4.14 -0.17 -6.80
CA LEU A 46 3.64 -0.35 -5.44
C LEU A 46 4.70 -1.08 -4.61
N CYS A 47 5.25 -0.41 -3.59
CA CYS A 47 6.15 -1.01 -2.61
C CYS A 47 5.41 -1.21 -1.28
N ASN A 48 5.27 -2.46 -0.84
CA ASN A 48 4.60 -2.78 0.43
C ASN A 48 5.41 -3.78 1.25
N SER A 49 5.38 -3.65 2.58
CA SER A 49 5.92 -4.67 3.48
C SER A 49 4.87 -5.75 3.79
N GLU A 50 5.29 -7.02 3.81
CA GLU A 50 4.48 -8.13 4.32
C GLU A 50 4.28 -8.04 5.84
N LEU A 51 5.13 -7.26 6.54
CA LEU A 51 5.10 -7.08 7.99
C LEU A 51 4.46 -5.76 8.42
N ASP A 52 3.79 -5.03 7.51
CA ASP A 52 3.06 -3.80 7.89
C ASP A 52 1.87 -4.14 8.83
N PRO A 53 1.89 -3.67 10.09
CA PRO A 53 0.84 -3.98 11.06
C PRO A 53 -0.46 -3.19 10.82
N MET A 54 -0.42 -2.10 10.06
CA MET A 54 -1.56 -1.24 9.75
C MET A 54 -2.20 -1.61 8.42
N VAL A 55 -1.38 -1.93 7.40
CA VAL A 55 -1.81 -2.26 6.04
C VAL A 55 -1.34 -3.69 5.69
N PRO A 56 -1.95 -4.72 6.27
CA PRO A 56 -1.47 -6.09 6.10
C PRO A 56 -1.64 -6.57 4.65
N ALA A 57 -0.69 -7.37 4.15
CA ALA A 57 -0.71 -7.85 2.76
C ALA A 57 -2.06 -8.49 2.33
N ARG A 58 -2.76 -9.15 3.25
CA ARG A 58 -4.07 -9.76 3.01
C ARG A 58 -5.18 -8.75 2.65
N SER A 59 -5.09 -7.49 3.09
CA SER A 59 -6.07 -6.45 2.73
C SER A 59 -5.76 -5.78 1.39
N VAL A 60 -4.52 -5.89 0.92
CA VAL A 60 -4.06 -5.24 -0.31
C VAL A 60 -4.12 -6.20 -1.51
N ARG A 61 -3.58 -7.42 -1.38
CA ARG A 61 -3.40 -8.37 -2.49
C ARG A 61 -4.68 -8.64 -3.30
N PRO A 62 -5.86 -8.87 -2.70
CA PRO A 62 -7.08 -9.08 -3.47
C PRO A 62 -7.45 -7.87 -4.36
N GLY A 63 -7.17 -6.66 -3.89
CA GLY A 63 -7.44 -5.43 -4.65
C GLY A 63 -6.48 -5.18 -5.81
N LEU A 64 -5.44 -6.00 -5.96
CA LEU A 64 -4.53 -5.94 -7.11
C LEU A 64 -4.98 -6.85 -8.26
N GLU A 65 -5.95 -7.73 -8.01
CA GLU A 65 -6.56 -8.56 -9.05
C GLU A 65 -7.27 -7.67 -10.07
N GLY A 66 -6.89 -7.79 -11.35
CA GLY A 66 -7.42 -6.94 -12.42
C GLY A 66 -6.77 -5.55 -12.55
N ALA A 67 -5.67 -5.29 -11.83
CA ALA A 67 -4.87 -4.09 -12.07
C ALA A 67 -4.26 -4.07 -13.49
N SER A 68 -3.93 -2.86 -13.97
CA SER A 68 -3.25 -2.66 -15.25
C SER A 68 -1.91 -3.40 -15.30
N PRO A 69 -1.47 -3.91 -16.48
CA PRO A 69 -0.14 -4.46 -16.65
C PRO A 69 0.99 -3.44 -16.42
N LEU A 70 0.66 -2.14 -16.33
CA LEU A 70 1.58 -1.08 -15.95
C LEU A 70 1.82 -0.99 -14.44
N LEU A 71 1.07 -1.74 -13.63
CA LEU A 71 1.33 -1.88 -12.21
C LEU A 71 2.42 -2.91 -11.97
N HIS A 72 3.50 -2.47 -11.34
CA HIS A 72 4.55 -3.32 -10.80
C HIS A 72 4.43 -3.34 -9.28
N THR A 73 4.68 -4.49 -8.67
CA THR A 73 4.60 -4.64 -7.21
C THR A 73 5.91 -5.18 -6.66
N ALA A 74 6.39 -4.59 -5.57
CA ALA A 74 7.48 -5.11 -4.77
C ALA A 74 6.97 -5.40 -3.36
N TRP A 75 7.12 -6.65 -2.92
CA TRP A 75 6.74 -7.10 -1.58
C TRP A 75 7.98 -7.31 -0.74
N LEU A 76 8.08 -6.52 0.33
CA LEU A 76 9.22 -6.47 1.20
C LEU A 76 8.99 -7.38 2.42
N ARG A 77 9.95 -8.22 2.78
CA ARG A 77 9.89 -9.09 3.98
C ARG A 77 10.38 -8.40 5.27
N GLY A 78 10.71 -7.12 5.20
CA GLY A 78 11.27 -6.34 6.30
C GLY A 78 10.77 -4.90 6.28
N GLY A 79 10.91 -4.21 7.41
CA GLY A 79 10.29 -2.90 7.63
C GLY A 79 8.80 -3.03 7.94
N GLY A 80 8.04 -1.97 7.69
CA GLY A 80 6.61 -1.93 7.97
C GLY A 80 6.01 -0.58 7.61
N HIS A 81 5.04 -0.15 8.40
CA HIS A 81 4.26 1.05 8.10
C HIS A 81 5.08 2.35 8.06
N VAL A 82 6.07 2.47 8.97
CA VAL A 82 6.78 3.73 9.20
C VAL A 82 8.09 3.82 8.42
N SER A 83 8.76 2.69 8.19
CA SER A 83 10.05 2.68 7.50
C SER A 83 10.40 1.32 6.91
N PHE A 84 11.35 1.37 5.99
CA PHE A 84 12.05 0.20 5.46
C PHE A 84 13.50 0.19 5.96
N PRO A 85 14.14 -0.99 6.06
CA PRO A 85 15.53 -1.08 6.50
C PRO A 85 16.49 -0.38 5.54
N GLU A 86 17.61 0.13 6.07
CA GLU A 86 18.66 0.80 5.28
C GLU A 86 19.27 -0.13 4.22
N ARG A 87 19.45 -1.41 4.55
CA ARG A 87 19.82 -2.46 3.62
C ARG A 87 18.65 -3.39 3.45
N PHE A 88 18.07 -3.39 2.26
CA PHE A 88 16.90 -4.19 1.94
C PHE A 88 16.87 -4.44 0.45
N ASP A 89 16.71 -5.68 0.00
CA ASP A 89 16.59 -6.01 -1.42
C ASP A 89 15.13 -6.29 -1.80
N ALA A 90 14.57 -5.46 -2.67
CA ALA A 90 13.23 -5.55 -3.21
C ALA A 90 13.22 -6.10 -4.66
N GLY A 91 14.37 -6.50 -5.21
CA GLY A 91 14.51 -7.01 -6.58
C GLY A 91 14.34 -5.93 -7.65
N LEU A 92 14.55 -4.66 -7.31
CA LEU A 92 14.28 -3.50 -8.17
C LEU A 92 15.55 -2.85 -8.75
N GLY A 93 16.72 -3.39 -8.45
CA GLY A 93 18.01 -2.86 -8.90
C GLY A 93 19.17 -3.41 -8.07
N GLU A 94 20.39 -2.90 -8.30
CA GLU A 94 21.57 -3.38 -7.59
C GLU A 94 21.74 -2.73 -6.22
N GLY A 95 21.50 -3.51 -5.16
CA GLY A 95 21.90 -3.23 -3.78
C GLY A 95 21.29 -1.98 -3.11
N GLY A 96 21.69 -1.76 -1.87
CA GLY A 96 21.26 -0.61 -1.05
C GLY A 96 19.93 -0.82 -0.32
N GLY A 97 19.22 0.28 -0.08
CA GLY A 97 17.90 0.30 0.54
C GLY A 97 16.78 0.58 -0.48
N VAL A 98 15.54 0.60 0.02
CA VAL A 98 14.34 0.81 -0.83
C VAL A 98 14.45 2.03 -1.73
N THR A 99 14.99 3.15 -1.24
CA THR A 99 15.08 4.41 -2.00
C THR A 99 15.99 4.28 -3.21
N ALA A 100 17.19 3.70 -3.02
CA ALA A 100 18.14 3.51 -4.11
C ALA A 100 17.56 2.61 -5.22
N GLN A 101 16.84 1.58 -4.80
CA GLN A 101 16.18 0.64 -5.69
C GLN A 101 14.96 1.21 -6.41
N VAL A 102 14.15 2.05 -5.75
CA VAL A 102 13.06 2.77 -6.42
C VAL A 102 13.63 3.70 -7.50
N ILE A 103 14.73 4.41 -7.20
CA ILE A 103 15.41 5.26 -8.19
C ILE A 103 15.93 4.42 -9.37
N ALA A 104 16.53 3.26 -9.11
CA ALA A 104 16.98 2.35 -10.15
C ALA A 104 15.82 1.86 -11.04
N TRP A 105 14.70 1.46 -10.43
CA TRP A 105 13.48 1.10 -11.16
C TRP A 105 12.98 2.25 -12.02
N MET A 106 12.90 3.47 -11.49
CA MET A 106 12.45 4.66 -12.25
C MET A 106 13.33 4.94 -13.48
N ARG A 107 14.65 4.71 -13.38
CA ARG A 107 15.60 4.91 -14.49
C ARG A 107 15.49 3.84 -15.59
N SER A 108 14.85 2.71 -15.30
CA SER A 108 14.71 1.57 -16.21
C SER A 108 13.41 1.60 -17.04
N ARG A 109 12.57 2.62 -16.87
CA ARG A 109 11.25 2.75 -17.49
C ARG A 109 11.21 3.80 -18.59
#